data_AF-A0A097KKZ6-F1
#
_entry.id   AF-A0A097KKZ6-F1
#
_cell.length_a   1.000
_cell.length_b   1.000
_cell.length_c   1.000
_cell.angle_alpha   90.00
_cell.angle_beta   90.00
_cell.angle_gamma   90.00
#
_symmetry.space_group_name_H-M   'P 1'
#
loop_
_entity.id
_entity.type
_entity.pdbx_description
1 polymer ?
#
loop_
_entity_poly.entity_id
_entity_poly.type
_entity_poly.pdbx_seq_one_letter_code
_entity_poly.pdbx_strand_id
1 'polypeptide(L)'
;MNLMFDLSTLTFGHGFGINTNILETNVINLAVVIGVVVTFVGDALKSLLENRRNSILNNLKEADQKAFEAQERLNQAKASLNEAVKKAEVIKQQSFVTAEQESQQVVRQTQEELLRLEQTKQDTIQLQRQRAIQQLSQQVINLALSQVKTKLSKRLDVSFHNSVNQFHIVLLTNYKA
;
A
#
# COMPACT_ATOMS: atom_id res chain seq x y z
N MET A 1 117.75 -39.77 -40.31
CA MET A 1 117.39 -38.50 -39.67
C MET A 1 116.17 -37.94 -40.40
N ASN A 2 115.01 -37.92 -39.73
CA ASN A 2 113.79 -37.09 -39.90
C ASN A 2 113.12 -36.94 -41.30
N LEU A 3 111.87 -37.36 -41.53
CA LEU A 3 110.53 -36.84 -41.09
C LEU A 3 109.93 -35.78 -42.05
N MET A 4 108.71 -36.04 -42.58
CA MET A 4 107.60 -35.13 -42.99
C MET A 4 106.75 -35.83 -44.10
N PHE A 5 105.55 -36.40 -43.86
CA PHE A 5 104.18 -35.87 -43.68
C PHE A 5 103.55 -35.06 -44.86
N ASP A 6 102.59 -35.73 -45.51
CA ASP A 6 101.22 -35.35 -45.95
C ASP A 6 100.99 -34.15 -46.90
N LEU A 7 100.26 -34.37 -48.02
CA LEU A 7 99.04 -33.61 -48.37
C LEU A 7 98.28 -34.16 -49.60
N SER A 8 96.95 -34.26 -49.46
CA SER A 8 95.90 -34.16 -50.48
C SER A 8 95.41 -35.41 -51.23
N THR A 9 94.43 -36.05 -50.62
CA THR A 9 93.28 -36.68 -51.28
C THR A 9 92.38 -35.63 -51.96
N LEU A 10 91.47 -36.12 -52.83
CA LEU A 10 90.18 -35.53 -53.28
C LEU A 10 90.12 -35.04 -54.74
N THR A 11 89.86 -35.96 -55.67
CA THR A 11 88.91 -35.69 -56.75
C THR A 11 87.57 -36.30 -56.38
N PHE A 12 86.72 -35.45 -55.82
CA PHE A 12 85.28 -35.62 -55.74
C PHE A 12 84.70 -35.78 -57.15
N GLY A 13 83.89 -36.81 -57.33
CA GLY A 13 83.16 -37.05 -58.56
C GLY A 13 82.23 -38.25 -58.43
N HIS A 14 81.55 -38.39 -57.29
CA HIS A 14 80.34 -39.20 -57.25
C HIS A 14 79.34 -38.49 -58.17
N GLY A 15 79.05 -39.11 -59.31
CA GLY A 15 78.05 -38.63 -60.24
C GLY A 15 76.75 -38.30 -59.49
N PHE A 16 76.17 -37.16 -59.81
CA PHE A 16 74.83 -36.78 -59.36
C PHE A 16 73.82 -37.69 -60.07
N GLY A 17 73.68 -38.91 -59.56
CA GLY A 17 72.55 -39.76 -59.90
C GLY A 17 71.33 -39.20 -59.19
N ILE A 18 70.40 -38.62 -59.93
CA ILE A 18 69.10 -38.24 -59.39
C ILE A 18 68.42 -39.56 -59.01
N ASN A 19 68.48 -39.90 -57.74
CA ASN A 19 67.86 -41.10 -57.21
C ASN A 19 66.35 -40.84 -57.26
N THR A 20 65.62 -41.36 -58.25
CA THR A 20 64.17 -41.07 -58.41
C THR A 20 63.34 -41.49 -57.18
N ASN A 21 63.90 -42.29 -56.28
CA ASN A 21 63.34 -42.65 -54.97
C ASN A 21 63.09 -41.43 -54.05
N ILE A 22 63.93 -40.38 -54.09
CA ILE A 22 63.71 -39.16 -53.28
C ILE A 22 62.59 -38.27 -53.82
N LEU A 23 62.26 -38.34 -55.12
CA LEU A 23 61.17 -37.56 -55.72
C LEU A 23 59.86 -38.33 -55.80
N GLU A 24 59.88 -39.66 -55.87
CA GLU A 24 58.65 -40.46 -56.00
C GLU A 24 58.12 -40.87 -54.61
N THR A 25 58.94 -41.51 -53.77
CA THR A 25 58.51 -42.04 -52.46
C THR A 25 58.21 -40.93 -51.45
N ASN A 26 59.03 -39.88 -51.36
CA ASN A 26 58.81 -38.77 -50.42
C ASN A 26 57.66 -37.86 -50.83
N VAL A 27 57.48 -37.60 -52.14
CA VAL A 27 56.38 -36.76 -52.63
C VAL A 27 55.06 -37.50 -52.47
N ILE A 28 55.00 -38.81 -52.74
CA ILE A 28 53.80 -39.62 -52.49
C ILE A 28 53.47 -39.64 -51.00
N ASN A 29 54.45 -39.87 -50.10
CA ASN A 29 54.22 -39.85 -48.65
C ASN A 29 53.75 -38.47 -48.17
N LEU A 30 54.37 -37.38 -48.63
CA LEU A 30 53.96 -36.02 -48.31
C LEU A 30 52.55 -35.71 -48.82
N ALA A 31 52.20 -36.15 -50.03
CA ALA A 31 50.86 -35.96 -50.60
C ALA A 31 49.79 -36.67 -49.78
N VAL A 32 50.05 -37.91 -49.32
CA VAL A 32 49.16 -38.64 -48.42
C VAL A 32 49.01 -37.93 -47.08
N VAL A 33 50.10 -37.48 -46.47
CA VAL A 33 50.07 -36.70 -45.21
C VAL A 33 49.29 -35.40 -45.37
N ILE A 34 49.51 -34.65 -46.46
CA ILE A 34 48.78 -33.42 -46.75
C ILE A 34 47.29 -33.72 -46.94
N GLY A 35 46.93 -34.78 -47.65
CA GLY A 35 45.52 -35.19 -47.82
C GLY A 35 44.83 -35.47 -46.49
N VAL A 36 45.49 -36.20 -45.59
CA VAL A 36 44.98 -36.46 -44.22
C VAL A 36 44.89 -35.17 -43.40
N VAL A 37 45.91 -34.30 -43.43
CA VAL A 37 45.89 -33.05 -42.67
C VAL A 37 44.79 -32.11 -43.16
N VAL A 38 44.66 -31.91 -44.48
CA VAL A 38 43.66 -31.01 -45.06
C VAL A 38 42.23 -31.48 -44.74
N THR A 39 41.98 -32.79 -44.74
CA THR A 39 40.65 -33.34 -44.42
C THR A 39 40.36 -33.22 -42.91
N PHE A 40 41.18 -33.83 -42.05
CA PHE A 40 40.90 -33.86 -40.61
C PHE A 40 41.07 -32.49 -39.92
N VAL A 41 42.15 -31.77 -40.22
CA VAL A 41 42.42 -30.46 -39.59
C VAL A 41 41.56 -29.38 -40.23
N GLY A 42 41.32 -29.45 -41.55
CA GLY A 42 40.42 -28.52 -42.24
C GLY A 42 38.99 -28.61 -41.71
N ASP A 43 38.46 -29.81 -41.52
CA ASP A 43 37.11 -30.00 -40.98
C ASP A 43 37.00 -29.51 -39.52
N ALA A 44 38.01 -29.78 -38.68
CA ALA A 44 38.05 -29.29 -37.31
C ALA A 44 38.11 -27.75 -37.23
N LEU A 45 38.96 -27.11 -38.04
CA LEU A 45 39.06 -25.64 -38.11
C LEU A 45 37.78 -25.01 -38.65
N LYS A 46 37.17 -25.60 -39.69
CA LYS A 46 35.92 -25.11 -40.26
C LYS A 46 34.79 -25.15 -39.23
N SER A 47 34.67 -26.25 -38.49
CA SER A 47 33.70 -26.40 -37.39
C SER A 47 33.92 -25.36 -36.28
N LEU A 48 35.17 -25.10 -35.88
CA LEU A 48 35.49 -24.06 -34.89
C LEU A 48 35.11 -22.65 -35.37
N LEU A 49 35.42 -22.31 -36.63
CA LEU A 49 35.06 -21.02 -37.21
C LEU A 49 33.54 -20.87 -37.36
N GLU A 50 32.84 -21.92 -37.77
CA GLU A 50 31.38 -21.92 -37.88
C GLU A 50 30.71 -21.75 -36.51
N ASN A 51 31.18 -22.45 -35.49
CA ASN A 51 30.73 -22.28 -34.10
C ASN A 51 30.98 -20.85 -33.59
N ARG A 52 32.17 -20.28 -33.86
CA ARG A 52 32.47 -18.88 -33.50
C ARG A 52 31.53 -17.91 -34.22
N ARG A 53 31.31 -18.09 -35.53
CA ARG A 53 30.38 -17.28 -36.31
C ARG A 53 28.96 -17.37 -35.75
N ASN A 54 28.47 -18.56 -35.49
CA ASN A 54 27.13 -18.78 -34.94
C ASN A 54 26.98 -18.17 -33.54
N SER A 55 27.99 -18.30 -32.67
CA SER A 55 27.99 -17.66 -31.35
C SER A 55 27.95 -16.14 -31.44
N ILE A 56 28.74 -15.52 -32.33
CA ILE A 56 28.72 -14.07 -32.53
C ILE A 56 27.36 -13.60 -33.05
N LEU A 57 26.80 -14.31 -34.05
CA LEU A 57 25.48 -13.97 -34.60
C LEU A 57 24.37 -14.11 -33.55
N ASN A 58 24.42 -15.16 -32.73
CA ASN A 58 23.45 -15.35 -31.65
C ASN A 58 23.57 -14.28 -30.58
N ASN A 59 24.79 -13.96 -30.14
CA ASN A 59 25.03 -12.90 -29.17
C ASN A 59 24.57 -11.53 -29.68
N LEU A 60 24.79 -11.23 -30.96
CA LEU A 60 24.33 -9.98 -31.57
C LEU A 60 22.80 -9.91 -31.62
N LYS A 61 22.14 -10.99 -32.09
CA LYS A 61 20.67 -11.07 -32.10
C LYS A 61 20.07 -10.95 -30.71
N GLU A 62 20.68 -11.60 -29.71
CA GLU A 62 20.22 -11.52 -28.33
C GLU A 62 20.41 -10.11 -27.75
N ALA A 63 21.52 -9.45 -28.07
CA ALA A 63 21.75 -8.05 -27.67
C ALA A 63 20.74 -7.10 -28.29
N ASP A 64 20.46 -7.24 -29.60
CA ASP A 64 19.44 -6.44 -30.31
C ASP A 64 18.04 -6.66 -29.71
N GLN A 65 17.68 -7.93 -29.44
CA GLN A 65 16.41 -8.27 -28.81
C GLN A 65 16.29 -7.67 -27.40
N LYS A 66 17.34 -7.78 -26.58
CA LYS A 66 17.36 -7.18 -25.23
C LYS A 66 17.26 -5.65 -25.29
N ALA A 67 17.93 -5.02 -26.26
CA ALA A 67 17.85 -3.57 -26.44
C ALA A 67 16.43 -3.14 -26.83
N PHE A 68 15.78 -3.88 -27.75
CA PHE A 68 14.40 -3.63 -28.14
C PHE A 68 13.43 -3.79 -26.96
N GLU A 69 13.53 -4.89 -26.21
CA GLU A 69 12.69 -5.13 -25.03
C GLU A 69 12.89 -4.08 -23.95
N ALA A 70 14.14 -3.67 -23.69
CA ALA A 70 14.44 -2.61 -22.73
C ALA A 70 13.82 -1.27 -23.16
N GLN A 71 13.89 -0.94 -24.45
CA GLN A 71 13.28 0.27 -24.99
C GLN A 71 11.76 0.24 -24.89
N GLU A 72 11.14 -0.90 -25.16
CA GLU A 72 9.69 -1.09 -25.02
C GLU A 72 9.26 -0.94 -23.55
N ARG A 73 9.93 -1.63 -22.63
CA ARG A 73 9.66 -1.50 -21.17
C ARG A 73 9.82 -0.07 -20.67
N LEU A 74 10.83 0.64 -21.16
CA LEU A 74 11.05 2.04 -20.83
C LEU A 74 9.92 2.94 -21.34
N ASN A 75 9.43 2.70 -22.56
CA ASN A 75 8.29 3.43 -23.11
C ASN A 75 7.01 3.16 -22.32
N GLN A 76 6.74 1.90 -21.96
CA GLN A 76 5.62 1.53 -21.11
C GLN A 76 5.70 2.19 -19.73
N ALA A 77 6.88 2.16 -19.09
CA ALA A 77 7.10 2.79 -17.80
C ALA A 77 6.88 4.31 -17.85
N LYS A 78 7.32 4.98 -18.92
CA LYS A 78 7.06 6.42 -19.13
C LYS A 78 5.58 6.72 -19.33
N ALA A 79 4.85 5.88 -20.06
CA ALA A 79 3.40 6.03 -20.24
C ALA A 79 2.66 5.89 -18.91
N SER A 80 2.97 4.83 -18.15
CA SER A 80 2.39 4.59 -16.82
C SER A 80 2.71 5.73 -15.84
N LEU A 81 3.94 6.27 -15.87
CA LEU A 81 4.31 7.43 -15.05
C LEU A 81 3.49 8.66 -15.40
N ASN A 82 3.30 8.96 -16.69
CA ASN A 82 2.49 10.10 -17.12
C ASN A 82 1.02 9.94 -16.68
N GLU A 83 0.46 8.74 -16.80
CA GLU A 83 -0.89 8.45 -16.30
C GLU A 83 -0.98 8.62 -14.77
N ALA A 84 0.00 8.13 -14.03
CA ALA A 84 0.06 8.28 -12.58
C ALA A 84 0.15 9.75 -12.15
N VAL A 85 0.96 10.57 -12.83
CA VAL A 85 1.05 12.01 -12.58
C VAL A 85 -0.30 12.70 -12.83
N LYS A 86 -0.98 12.38 -13.94
CA LYS A 86 -2.32 12.93 -14.23
C LYS A 86 -3.33 12.53 -13.15
N LYS A 87 -3.35 11.26 -12.75
CA LYS A 87 -4.23 10.79 -11.67
C LYS A 87 -3.92 11.49 -10.34
N ALA A 88 -2.65 11.67 -10.01
CA ALA A 88 -2.25 12.39 -8.80
C ALA A 88 -2.75 13.84 -8.79
N GLU A 89 -2.67 14.54 -9.93
CA GLU A 89 -3.18 15.91 -10.05
C GLU A 89 -4.71 15.97 -9.90
N VAL A 90 -5.44 15.02 -10.51
CA VAL A 90 -6.90 14.90 -10.32
C VAL A 90 -7.26 14.63 -8.85
N ILE A 91 -6.55 13.71 -8.19
CA ILE A 91 -6.76 13.42 -6.78
C ILE A 91 -6.53 14.67 -5.95
N LYS A 92 -5.43 15.39 -6.19
CA LYS A 92 -5.09 16.62 -5.48
C LYS A 92 -6.17 17.68 -5.64
N GLN A 93 -6.65 17.91 -6.85
CA GLN A 93 -7.74 18.86 -7.11
C GLN A 93 -9.02 18.44 -6.39
N GLN A 94 -9.38 17.16 -6.47
CA GLN A 94 -10.56 16.62 -5.79
C GLN A 94 -10.44 16.73 -4.27
N SER A 95 -9.25 16.53 -3.70
CA SER A 95 -9.01 16.67 -2.26
C SER A 95 -9.32 18.08 -1.75
N PHE A 96 -8.97 19.13 -2.49
CA PHE A 96 -9.31 20.50 -2.09
C PHE A 96 -10.83 20.73 -2.07
N VAL A 97 -11.53 20.28 -3.11
CA VAL A 97 -13.00 20.40 -3.20
C VAL A 97 -13.67 19.62 -2.07
N THR A 98 -13.24 18.38 -1.82
CA THR A 98 -13.79 17.55 -0.74
C THR A 98 -13.51 18.16 0.63
N ALA A 99 -12.30 18.66 0.89
CA ALA A 99 -11.96 19.31 2.15
C ALA A 99 -12.81 20.56 2.41
N GLU A 100 -13.06 21.37 1.38
CA GLU A 100 -13.94 22.54 1.49
C GLU A 100 -15.39 22.13 1.77
N GLN A 101 -15.91 21.12 1.06
CA GLN A 101 -17.25 20.59 1.28
C GLN A 101 -17.44 20.02 2.69
N GLU A 102 -16.47 19.24 3.18
CA GLU A 102 -16.48 18.70 4.54
C GLU A 102 -16.42 19.81 5.59
N SER A 103 -15.56 20.82 5.39
CA SER A 103 -15.50 21.96 6.29
C SER A 103 -16.85 22.69 6.37
N GLN A 104 -17.47 22.98 5.22
CA GLN A 104 -18.80 23.59 5.18
C GLN A 104 -19.89 22.70 5.81
N GLN A 105 -19.80 21.39 5.62
CA GLN A 105 -20.72 20.43 6.24
C GLN A 105 -20.59 20.43 7.77
N VAL A 106 -19.36 20.38 8.29
CA VAL A 106 -19.10 20.44 9.73
C VAL A 106 -19.66 21.74 10.33
N VAL A 107 -19.45 22.88 9.67
CA VAL A 107 -20.01 24.16 10.14
C VAL A 107 -21.55 24.12 10.17
N ARG A 108 -22.20 23.63 9.11
CA ARG A 108 -23.67 23.52 9.06
C ARG A 108 -24.21 22.59 10.15
N GLN A 109 -23.63 21.40 10.30
CA GLN A 109 -24.03 20.44 11.32
C GLN A 109 -23.85 21.01 12.72
N THR A 110 -22.72 21.67 12.99
CA THR A 110 -22.46 22.33 14.28
C THR A 110 -23.49 23.41 14.57
N GLN A 111 -23.89 24.20 13.57
CA GLN A 111 -24.92 25.23 13.73
C GLN A 111 -26.29 24.62 14.06
N GLU A 112 -26.70 23.56 13.36
CA GLU A 112 -27.95 22.84 13.63
C GLU A 112 -27.95 22.22 15.04
N GLU A 113 -26.83 21.62 15.45
CA GLU A 113 -26.66 21.07 16.80
C GLU A 113 -26.73 22.15 17.87
N LEU A 114 -26.13 23.31 17.66
CA LEU A 114 -26.21 24.45 18.58
C LEU A 114 -27.65 24.96 18.74
N LEU A 115 -28.40 25.06 17.64
CA LEU A 115 -29.82 25.44 17.69
C LEU A 115 -30.64 24.43 18.49
N ARG A 116 -30.44 23.14 18.23
CA ARG A 116 -31.11 22.06 18.97
C ARG A 116 -30.73 22.06 20.45
N LEU A 117 -29.46 22.33 20.76
CA LEU A 117 -28.97 22.40 22.13
C LEU A 117 -29.61 23.58 22.88
N GLU A 118 -29.71 24.76 22.26
CA GLU A 118 -30.35 25.91 22.87
C GLU A 118 -31.84 25.67 23.11
N GLN A 119 -32.55 25.03 22.17
CA GLN A 119 -33.95 24.63 22.37
C GLN A 119 -34.08 23.67 23.56
N THR A 120 -33.24 22.61 23.60
CA THR A 120 -33.26 21.61 24.68
C THR A 120 -32.95 22.26 26.03
N LYS A 121 -32.03 23.22 26.08
CA LYS A 121 -31.72 24.00 27.27
C LYS A 121 -32.93 24.81 27.74
N GLN A 122 -33.63 25.50 26.83
CA GLN A 122 -34.83 26.27 27.18
C GLN A 122 -35.93 25.36 27.74
N ASP A 123 -36.20 24.23 27.09
CA ASP A 123 -37.18 23.24 27.54
C ASP A 123 -36.81 22.68 28.92
N THR A 124 -35.52 22.39 29.14
CA THR A 124 -34.99 21.91 30.42
C THR A 124 -35.18 22.96 31.52
N ILE A 125 -34.88 24.23 31.25
CA ILE A 125 -35.08 25.33 32.21
C ILE A 125 -36.56 25.44 32.60
N GLN A 126 -37.46 25.36 31.64
CA GLN A 126 -38.91 25.42 31.90
C GLN A 126 -39.37 24.25 32.77
N LEU A 127 -38.94 23.03 32.44
CA LEU A 127 -39.25 21.83 33.21
C LEU A 127 -38.72 21.93 34.66
N GLN A 128 -37.48 22.37 34.83
CA GLN A 128 -36.88 22.53 36.15
C GLN A 128 -37.59 23.62 36.97
N ARG A 129 -38.00 24.72 36.34
CA ARG A 129 -38.80 25.76 37.00
C ARG A 129 -40.13 25.19 37.51
N GLN A 130 -40.85 24.43 36.68
CA GLN A 130 -42.11 23.80 37.09
C GLN A 130 -41.90 22.83 38.25
N ARG A 131 -40.85 22.00 38.20
CA ARG A 131 -40.49 21.10 39.30
C ARG A 131 -40.18 21.86 40.59
N ALA A 132 -39.41 22.94 40.51
CA ALA A 132 -39.09 23.75 41.68
C ALA A 132 -40.35 24.38 42.31
N ILE A 133 -41.28 24.89 41.49
CA ILE A 133 -42.56 25.44 41.97
C ILE A 133 -43.41 24.35 42.64
N GLN A 134 -43.48 23.15 42.06
CA GLN A 134 -44.22 22.03 42.65
C GLN A 134 -43.61 21.60 44.00
N GLN A 135 -42.29 21.50 44.08
CA GLN A 135 -41.59 21.18 45.32
C GLN A 135 -41.82 22.24 46.40
N LEU A 136 -41.71 23.52 46.03
CA LEU A 136 -41.97 24.62 46.96
C LEU A 136 -43.43 24.62 47.44
N SER A 137 -44.38 24.45 46.53
CA SER A 137 -45.80 24.35 46.88
C SER A 137 -46.06 23.22 47.87
N GLN A 138 -45.47 22.04 47.65
CA GLN A 138 -45.62 20.91 48.57
C GLN A 138 -45.01 21.22 49.95
N GLN A 139 -43.85 21.87 50.01
CA GLN A 139 -43.23 22.27 51.28
C GLN A 139 -44.10 23.28 52.04
N VAL A 140 -44.65 24.27 51.34
CA VAL A 140 -45.56 25.27 51.92
C VAL A 140 -46.84 24.60 52.44
N ILE A 141 -47.44 23.70 51.66
CA ILE A 141 -48.63 22.93 52.08
C ILE A 141 -48.31 22.12 53.34
N ASN A 142 -47.19 21.41 53.36
CA ASN A 142 -46.78 20.61 54.52
C ASN A 142 -46.55 21.47 55.77
N LEU A 143 -45.93 22.64 55.62
CA LEU A 143 -45.72 23.59 56.71
C LEU A 143 -47.04 24.15 57.24
N ALA A 144 -47.94 24.56 56.34
CA ALA A 144 -49.27 25.07 56.70
C ALA A 144 -50.08 24.00 57.43
N LEU A 145 -50.12 22.76 56.91
CA LEU A 145 -50.79 21.63 57.57
C LEU A 145 -50.19 21.32 58.94
N SER A 146 -48.86 21.38 59.08
CA SER A 146 -48.18 21.21 60.37
C SER A 146 -48.58 22.28 61.38
N GLN A 147 -48.59 23.56 60.98
CA GLN A 147 -49.03 24.66 61.84
C GLN A 147 -50.51 24.55 62.23
N VAL A 148 -51.38 24.18 61.28
CA VAL A 148 -52.81 23.94 61.52
C VAL A 148 -52.98 22.80 62.52
N LYS A 149 -52.27 21.68 62.34
CA LYS A 149 -52.27 20.55 63.29
C LYS A 149 -51.85 21.00 64.68
N THR A 150 -50.75 21.75 64.82
CA THR A 150 -50.30 22.27 66.12
C THR A 150 -51.34 23.19 66.77
N LYS A 151 -51.98 24.09 66.02
CA LYS A 151 -53.01 24.99 66.54
C LYS A 151 -54.28 24.23 66.96
N LEU A 152 -54.72 23.25 66.15
CA LEU A 152 -55.86 22.38 66.46
C LEU A 152 -55.60 21.57 67.73
N SER A 153 -54.43 20.92 67.85
CA SER A 153 -54.07 20.16 69.06
C SER A 153 -54.06 21.02 70.33
N LYS A 154 -53.73 22.31 70.23
CA LYS A 154 -53.78 23.24 71.38
C LYS A 154 -55.21 23.71 71.73
N ARG A 155 -56.14 23.73 70.77
CA ARG A 155 -57.54 24.18 70.94
C ARG A 155 -58.54 23.02 71.11
N LEU A 156 -58.07 21.78 71.16
CA LEU A 156 -58.92 20.60 71.27
C LEU A 156 -59.50 20.48 72.69
N ASP A 157 -60.60 21.18 72.95
CA ASP A 157 -61.40 21.05 74.17
C ASP A 157 -62.71 20.28 73.90
N VAL A 158 -63.41 19.92 74.98
CA VAL A 158 -64.66 19.14 74.90
C VAL A 158 -65.75 19.89 74.14
N SER A 159 -65.79 21.23 74.24
CA SER A 159 -66.78 22.07 73.56
C SER A 159 -66.56 22.08 72.04
N PHE A 160 -65.33 22.27 71.60
CA PHE A 160 -64.92 22.25 70.20
C PHE A 160 -65.14 20.88 69.56
N HIS A 161 -64.79 19.80 70.28
CA HIS A 161 -65.03 18.42 69.79
C HIS A 161 -66.52 18.15 69.55
N ASN A 162 -67.39 18.50 70.50
CA ASN A 162 -68.83 18.33 70.36
C ASN A 162 -69.40 19.20 69.22
N SER A 163 -68.91 20.42 69.04
CA SER A 163 -69.32 21.31 67.95
C SER A 163 -68.98 20.73 66.57
N VAL A 164 -67.76 20.20 66.40
CA VAL A 164 -67.33 19.55 65.14
C VAL A 164 -68.16 18.29 64.85
N ASN A 165 -68.39 17.45 65.86
CA ASN A 165 -69.21 16.24 65.71
C ASN A 165 -70.65 16.60 65.31
N GLN A 166 -71.24 17.61 65.96
CA GLN A 166 -72.59 18.06 65.63
C GLN A 166 -72.67 18.63 64.20
N PHE A 167 -71.66 19.38 63.76
CA PHE A 167 -71.56 19.87 62.38
C PHE A 167 -71.53 18.71 61.36
N HIS A 168 -70.75 17.66 61.62
CA HIS A 168 -70.70 16.47 60.77
C HIS A 168 -72.01 15.67 60.77
N ILE A 169 -72.67 15.54 61.92
CA ILE A 169 -73.99 14.90 62.02
C ILE A 169 -74.99 15.64 61.12
N VAL A 170 -75.05 16.98 61.21
CA VAL A 170 -75.94 17.80 60.37
C VAL A 170 -75.61 17.67 58.88
N LEU A 171 -74.33 17.70 58.50
CA LEU A 171 -73.91 17.50 57.11
C LEU A 171 -74.36 16.14 56.56
N LEU A 172 -74.21 15.06 57.34
CA LEU A 172 -74.59 13.72 56.93
C LEU A 172 -76.12 13.54 56.87
N THR A 173 -76.86 14.16 57.78
CA THR A 173 -78.32 14.15 57.76
C THR A 173 -78.85 14.91 56.54
N ASN A 174 -78.26 16.05 56.19
CA ASN A 174 -78.64 16.84 55.02
C ASN A 174 -78.20 16.23 53.68
N TYR A 175 -77.21 15.33 53.66
CA TYR A 175 -76.80 14.62 52.44
C TYR A 175 -77.74 13.47 52.06
N LYS A 176 -78.55 12.98 53.02
CA LYS A 176 -79.53 11.90 52.81
C LYS A 176 -80.96 12.39 52.53
N ALA A 177 -81.15 13.69 52.35
CA ALA A 177 -82.39 14.30 51.87
C ALA A 177 -82.16 14.87 50.46
#